data_AF-A0A4V1L8Z8-F1
#
_entry.id   AF-A0A4V1L8Z8-F1
#
_cell.length_a   1.000
_cell.length_b   1.000
_cell.length_c   1.000
_cell.angle_alpha   90.00
_cell.angle_beta   90.00
_cell.angle_gamma   90.00
#
_symmetry.space_group_name_H-M   'P 1'
#
loop_
_entity.id
_entity.type
_entity.pdbx_description
1 polymer ?
#
loop_
_entity_poly.entity_id
_entity_poly.type
_entity_poly.pdbx_seq_one_letter_code
_entity_poly.pdbx_strand_id
1 'polypeptide(L)'
;MKDTRQQFEHVIALCRDLFSKKLHDYGPAWRILRPASVTDQIFIKANRIRSIEVKGVTLVDEGIRSEFIAIVNYGIIGLIQLELGYAESADITVDEALALYDKYAKEALELMLAKNHDYDEAWRSMRVSSYTDLILMKIYRTKQIESLAGQTLVSEGIDANYMDMINYSVFGLIKIEFEG
;
A
#
# COMPACT_ATOMS: atom_id res chain seq x y z
N MET A 1 -3.47 -21.98 -15.39
CA MET A 1 -4.41 -21.11 -14.64
C MET A 1 -3.54 -20.11 -13.90
N LYS A 2 -3.70 -18.80 -14.12
CA LYS A 2 -2.96 -17.81 -13.34
C LYS A 2 -3.58 -17.81 -11.93
N ASP A 3 -2.90 -18.41 -10.96
CA ASP A 3 -3.41 -18.45 -9.59
C ASP A 3 -3.15 -17.08 -8.95
N THR A 4 -4.18 -16.24 -8.92
CA THR A 4 -4.13 -14.89 -8.34
C THR A 4 -3.69 -14.90 -6.89
N ARG A 5 -4.11 -15.91 -6.13
CA ARG A 5 -3.71 -16.04 -4.73
C ARG A 5 -2.20 -16.25 -4.64
N GLN A 6 -1.65 -17.19 -5.42
CA GLN A 6 -0.20 -17.43 -5.43
C GLN A 6 0.60 -16.19 -5.90
N GLN A 7 0.10 -15.48 -6.92
CA GLN A 7 0.75 -14.26 -7.39
C GLN A 7 0.72 -13.14 -6.34
N PHE A 8 -0.38 -13.00 -5.61
CA PHE A 8 -0.51 -12.05 -4.51
C PHE A 8 0.44 -12.40 -3.37
N GLU A 9 0.44 -13.65 -2.92
CA GLU A 9 1.33 -14.16 -1.86
C GLU A 9 2.81 -13.95 -2.25
N HIS A 10 3.17 -14.19 -3.52
CA HIS A 10 4.51 -13.94 -4.04
C HIS A 10 4.90 -12.45 -3.94
N VAL A 11 4.04 -11.55 -4.41
CA VAL A 11 4.31 -10.10 -4.37
C VAL A 11 4.39 -9.60 -2.92
N ILE A 12 3.50 -10.04 -2.05
CA ILE A 12 3.54 -9.69 -0.62
C ILE A 12 4.83 -10.16 0.02
N ALA A 13 5.33 -11.37 -0.32
CA ALA A 13 6.61 -11.85 0.22
C ALA A 13 7.78 -10.93 -0.17
N LEU A 14 7.79 -10.38 -1.38
CA LEU A 14 8.80 -9.40 -1.81
C LEU A 14 8.70 -8.09 -1.01
N CYS A 15 7.48 -7.59 -0.79
CA CYS A 15 7.24 -6.39 0.00
C CYS A 15 7.67 -6.58 1.46
N ARG A 16 7.33 -7.73 2.05
CA ARG A 16 7.66 -8.14 3.41
C ARG A 16 9.15 -8.31 3.61
N ASP A 17 9.87 -8.90 2.67
CA ASP A 17 11.33 -9.06 2.73
C ASP A 17 12.03 -7.70 2.83
N LEU A 18 11.63 -6.73 1.97
CA LEU A 18 12.16 -5.38 2.06
C LEU A 18 11.79 -4.69 3.38
N PHE A 19 10.56 -4.88 3.87
CA PHE A 19 10.12 -4.34 5.15
C PHE A 19 10.94 -4.91 6.32
N SER A 20 11.18 -6.22 6.34
CA SER A 20 11.98 -6.91 7.35
C SER A 20 13.43 -6.42 7.37
N LYS A 21 14.07 -6.28 6.21
CA LYS A 21 15.43 -5.73 6.09
C LYS A 21 15.52 -4.30 6.64
N LYS A 22 14.51 -3.48 6.33
CA LYS A 22 14.40 -2.11 6.87
C LYS A 22 14.22 -2.08 8.38
N LEU A 23 13.41 -3.00 8.93
CA LEU A 23 13.27 -3.16 10.38
C LEU A 23 14.58 -3.61 11.04
N HIS A 24 15.36 -4.47 10.39
CA HIS A 24 16.69 -4.84 10.88
C HIS A 24 17.63 -3.62 10.95
N ASP A 25 17.63 -2.77 9.91
CA ASP A 25 18.59 -1.68 9.81
C ASP A 25 18.30 -0.51 10.76
N TYR A 26 17.02 -0.20 11.01
CA TYR A 26 16.64 0.98 11.79
C TYR A 26 15.41 0.81 12.69
N GLY A 27 14.97 -0.43 12.92
CA GLY A 27 13.82 -0.74 13.77
C GLY A 27 12.50 -0.15 13.23
N PRO A 28 11.43 -0.16 14.04
CA PRO A 28 10.16 0.43 13.67
C PRO A 28 10.14 1.95 13.90
N ALA A 29 11.17 2.66 13.39
CA ALA A 29 11.29 4.11 13.52
C ALA A 29 10.08 4.87 12.93
N TRP A 30 9.33 4.25 12.02
CA TRP A 30 8.09 4.78 11.45
C TRP A 30 6.95 4.95 12.47
N ARG A 31 7.07 4.41 13.69
CA ARG A 31 6.07 4.58 14.77
C ARG A 31 5.81 6.04 15.16
N ILE A 32 6.78 6.93 14.91
CA ILE A 32 6.62 8.38 15.13
C ILE A 32 5.75 9.08 14.09
N LEU A 33 5.47 8.43 12.96
CA LEU A 33 4.71 9.05 11.88
C LEU A 33 3.23 9.17 12.29
N ARG A 34 2.74 10.41 12.32
CA ARG A 34 1.30 10.66 12.39
C ARG A 34 0.61 10.08 11.14
N PRO A 35 -0.67 9.66 11.22
CA PRO A 35 -1.40 9.09 10.08
C PRO A 35 -1.31 9.93 8.80
N ALA A 36 -1.52 11.25 8.89
CA ALA A 36 -1.40 12.15 7.73
C ALA A 36 0.00 12.13 7.09
N SER A 37 1.06 11.96 7.87
CA SER A 37 2.42 11.85 7.36
C SER A 37 2.65 10.52 6.62
N VAL A 38 1.99 9.44 7.04
CA VAL A 38 1.99 8.17 6.30
C VAL A 38 1.25 8.32 4.97
N THR A 39 0.07 8.96 4.98
CA THR A 39 -0.69 9.31 3.76
C THR A 39 0.18 10.11 2.77
N ASP A 40 0.96 11.07 3.27
CA ASP A 40 1.89 11.84 2.45
C ASP A 40 3.07 11.03 1.90
N GLN A 41 3.60 10.05 2.65
CA GLN A 41 4.60 9.13 2.12
C GLN A 41 4.04 8.36 0.91
N ILE A 42 2.81 7.84 1.01
CA ILE A 42 2.15 7.15 -0.10
C ILE A 42 1.92 8.10 -1.28
N PHE A 43 1.50 9.34 -1.02
CA PHE A 43 1.32 10.38 -2.04
C PHE A 43 2.59 10.66 -2.84
N ILE A 44 3.75 10.75 -2.18
CA ILE A 44 5.03 10.97 -2.86
C ILE A 44 5.31 9.81 -3.83
N LYS A 45 5.11 8.57 -3.39
CA LYS A 45 5.33 7.37 -4.19
C LYS A 45 4.37 7.29 -5.38
N ALA A 46 3.08 7.49 -5.16
CA ALA A 46 2.08 7.47 -6.23
C ALA A 46 2.28 8.58 -7.27
N ASN A 47 2.66 9.81 -6.85
CA ASN A 47 2.98 10.87 -7.80
C ASN A 47 4.26 10.61 -8.58
N ARG A 48 5.25 9.95 -7.97
CA ARG A 48 6.45 9.55 -8.67
C ARG A 48 6.10 8.59 -9.80
N ILE A 49 5.29 7.56 -9.52
CA ILE A 49 4.78 6.64 -10.55
C ILE A 49 4.08 7.41 -11.67
N ARG A 50 3.09 8.26 -11.33
CA ARG A 50 2.37 9.06 -12.33
C ARG A 50 3.30 9.96 -13.17
N SER A 51 4.32 10.55 -12.55
CA SER A 51 5.31 11.37 -13.27
C SER A 51 6.11 10.54 -14.26
N ILE A 52 6.48 9.30 -13.92
CA ILE A 52 7.19 8.40 -14.83
C ILE A 52 6.28 7.99 -15.99
N GLU A 53 5.04 7.58 -15.68
CA GLU A 53 4.04 7.17 -16.67
C GLU A 53 3.72 8.28 -17.69
N VAL A 54 3.64 9.55 -17.23
CA VAL A 54 3.30 10.69 -18.10
C VAL A 54 4.52 11.21 -18.88
N LYS A 55 5.70 11.29 -18.24
CA LYS A 55 6.88 11.91 -18.87
C LYS A 55 7.71 10.94 -19.69
N GLY A 56 7.67 9.64 -19.35
CA GLY A 56 8.51 8.61 -19.98
C GLY A 56 10.02 8.75 -19.72
N VAL A 57 10.45 9.72 -18.89
CA VAL A 57 11.86 10.01 -18.60
C VAL A 57 12.06 10.07 -17.09
N THR A 58 13.14 9.45 -16.61
CA THR A 58 13.56 9.47 -15.20
C THR A 58 14.95 10.05 -15.06
N LEU A 59 15.18 10.84 -14.01
CA LEU A 59 16.51 11.37 -13.64
C LEU A 59 17.17 10.57 -12.51
N VAL A 60 16.39 9.70 -11.86
CA VAL A 60 16.83 8.81 -10.77
C VAL A 60 16.52 7.39 -11.20
N ASP A 61 17.47 6.49 -11.02
CA ASP A 61 17.39 5.08 -11.39
C ASP A 61 16.59 4.25 -10.37
N GLU A 62 15.36 4.68 -10.10
CA GLU A 62 14.40 3.94 -9.30
C GLU A 62 13.14 3.75 -10.15
N GLY A 63 12.82 2.51 -10.52
CA GLY A 63 11.67 2.21 -11.38
C GLY A 63 10.32 2.29 -10.66
N ILE A 64 9.23 2.14 -11.42
CA ILE A 64 7.84 2.11 -10.90
C ILE A 64 7.65 0.96 -9.88
N ARG A 65 8.35 -0.16 -10.07
CA ARG A 65 8.30 -1.34 -9.19
C ARG A 65 8.61 -1.02 -7.73
N SER A 66 9.70 -0.28 -7.46
CA SER A 66 10.08 0.06 -6.08
C SER A 66 9.07 0.98 -5.41
N GLU A 67 8.40 1.82 -6.20
CA GLU A 67 7.36 2.73 -5.71
C GLU A 67 6.09 1.97 -5.29
N PHE A 68 5.64 0.99 -6.08
CA PHE A 68 4.50 0.15 -5.67
C PHE A 68 4.81 -0.66 -4.41
N ILE A 69 6.02 -1.21 -4.27
CA ILE A 69 6.44 -1.89 -3.03
C ILE A 69 6.38 -0.92 -1.84
N ALA A 70 6.84 0.31 -2.03
CA ALA A 70 6.78 1.33 -0.99
C ALA A 70 5.32 1.68 -0.61
N ILE A 71 4.40 1.76 -1.58
CA ILE A 71 2.98 2.01 -1.30
C ILE A 71 2.37 0.86 -0.49
N VAL A 72 2.67 -0.40 -0.81
CA VAL A 72 2.21 -1.56 -0.01
C VAL A 72 2.68 -1.43 1.43
N ASN A 73 3.98 -1.21 1.64
CA ASN A 73 4.56 -1.16 2.98
C ASN A 73 4.08 0.04 3.79
N TYR A 74 3.95 1.23 3.17
CA TYR A 74 3.38 2.38 3.86
C TYR A 74 1.88 2.26 4.09
N GLY A 75 1.13 1.60 3.20
CA GLY A 75 -0.28 1.28 3.43
C GLY A 75 -0.47 0.40 4.66
N ILE A 76 0.35 -0.65 4.82
CA ILE A 76 0.35 -1.50 6.01
C ILE A 76 0.76 -0.71 7.26
N ILE A 77 1.81 0.12 7.19
CA ILE A 77 2.15 1.04 8.29
C ILE A 77 0.96 1.94 8.66
N GLY A 78 0.23 2.45 7.66
CA GLY A 78 -0.96 3.28 7.87
C GLY A 78 -2.04 2.55 8.65
N LEU A 79 -2.31 1.29 8.31
CA LEU A 79 -3.24 0.44 9.05
C LEU A 79 -2.78 0.21 10.50
N ILE A 80 -1.49 -0.10 10.71
CA ILE A 80 -0.93 -0.27 12.05
C ILE A 80 -1.06 1.02 12.88
N GLN A 81 -0.81 2.18 12.27
CA GLN A 81 -0.96 3.48 12.93
C GLN A 81 -2.42 3.79 13.29
N LEU A 82 -3.39 3.30 12.53
CA LEU A 82 -4.81 3.43 12.88
C LEU A 82 -5.19 2.53 14.06
N GLU A 83 -4.63 1.32 14.16
CA GLU A 83 -4.92 0.39 15.27
C GLU A 83 -4.22 0.80 16.57
N LEU A 84 -2.94 1.13 16.53
CA LEU A 84 -2.15 1.40 17.74
C LEU A 84 -2.09 2.89 18.11
N GLY A 85 -2.46 3.78 17.20
CA GLY A 85 -2.05 5.18 17.27
C GLY A 85 -0.55 5.35 17.00
N TYR A 86 -0.08 6.58 16.90
CA TYR A 86 1.35 6.89 16.78
C TYR A 86 2.00 7.07 18.15
N ALA A 87 3.32 6.85 18.21
CA ALA A 87 4.10 6.94 19.44
C ALA A 87 5.14 8.07 19.35
N GLU A 88 5.71 8.48 20.48
CA GLU A 88 6.78 9.48 20.51
C GLU A 88 8.15 8.89 20.09
N SER A 89 8.28 7.57 20.12
CA SER A 89 9.47 6.83 19.69
C SER A 89 9.07 5.40 19.26
N ALA A 90 10.03 4.61 18.78
CA ALA A 90 9.80 3.20 18.48
C ALA A 90 9.42 2.45 19.78
N ASP A 91 8.18 1.99 19.86
CA ASP A 91 7.53 1.43 21.05
C ASP A 91 7.17 -0.07 20.89
N ILE A 92 7.47 -0.65 19.72
CA ILE A 92 7.27 -2.08 19.43
C ILE A 92 8.59 -2.71 19.00
N THR A 93 8.70 -4.02 19.19
CA THR A 93 9.81 -4.84 18.72
C THR A 93 9.70 -5.13 17.21
N VAL A 94 10.79 -5.62 16.62
CA VAL A 94 10.79 -6.08 15.22
C VAL A 94 9.81 -7.23 15.00
N ASP A 95 9.73 -8.17 15.95
CA ASP A 95 8.82 -9.32 15.85
C ASP A 95 7.35 -8.88 15.91
N GLU A 96 7.00 -7.95 16.80
CA GLU A 96 5.66 -7.36 16.87
C GLU A 96 5.31 -6.61 15.57
N ALA A 97 6.25 -5.83 15.03
CA ALA A 97 6.06 -5.13 13.77
C ALA A 97 5.83 -6.09 12.59
N LEU A 98 6.55 -7.23 12.55
CA LEU A 98 6.36 -8.26 11.53
C LEU A 98 5.04 -9.01 11.72
N ALA A 99 4.63 -9.31 12.96
CA ALA A 99 3.34 -9.94 13.22
C ALA A 99 2.16 -9.06 12.80
N LEU A 100 2.25 -7.75 13.04
CA LEU A 100 1.27 -6.76 12.58
C LEU A 100 1.27 -6.63 11.06
N TYR A 101 2.44 -6.67 10.42
CA TYR A 101 2.53 -6.71 8.97
C TYR A 101 1.78 -7.92 8.40
N ASP A 102 2.04 -9.11 8.96
CA ASP A 102 1.44 -10.37 8.50
C ASP A 102 -0.07 -10.39 8.70
N LYS A 103 -0.57 -9.83 9.80
CA LYS A 103 -2.00 -9.61 10.05
C LYS A 103 -2.63 -8.81 8.91
N TYR A 104 -2.13 -7.61 8.62
CA TYR A 104 -2.73 -6.73 7.61
C TYR A 104 -2.52 -7.21 6.18
N ALA A 105 -1.41 -7.87 5.89
CA ALA A 105 -1.19 -8.51 4.59
C ALA A 105 -2.22 -9.62 4.33
N LYS A 106 -2.57 -10.39 5.37
CA LYS A 106 -3.63 -11.41 5.30
C LYS A 106 -5.01 -10.77 5.10
N GLU A 107 -5.34 -9.72 5.83
CA GLU A 107 -6.61 -9.00 5.65
C GLU A 107 -6.73 -8.41 4.23
N ALA A 108 -5.65 -7.85 3.68
CA ALA A 108 -5.61 -7.36 2.30
C ALA A 108 -5.86 -8.49 1.28
N LEU A 109 -5.24 -9.65 1.47
CA LEU A 109 -5.46 -10.85 0.66
C LEU A 109 -6.93 -11.30 0.70
N GLU A 110 -7.51 -11.40 1.90
CA GLU A 110 -8.90 -11.82 2.09
C GLU A 110 -9.88 -10.85 1.42
N LEU A 111 -9.66 -9.54 1.60
CA LEU A 111 -10.45 -8.51 0.92
C LEU A 111 -10.34 -8.60 -0.61
N MET A 112 -9.12 -8.81 -1.12
CA MET A 112 -8.86 -8.95 -2.55
C MET A 112 -9.59 -10.18 -3.11
N LEU A 113 -9.52 -11.32 -2.44
CA LEU A 113 -10.19 -12.54 -2.86
C LEU A 113 -11.72 -12.38 -2.87
N ALA A 114 -12.28 -11.74 -1.84
CA ALA A 114 -13.70 -11.42 -1.79
C ALA A 114 -14.12 -10.52 -2.96
N LYS A 115 -13.37 -9.44 -3.21
CA LYS A 115 -13.65 -8.55 -4.36
C LYS A 115 -13.47 -9.27 -5.70
N ASN A 116 -12.46 -10.12 -5.85
CA ASN A 116 -12.24 -10.85 -7.09
C ASN A 116 -13.37 -11.84 -7.41
N HIS A 117 -13.97 -12.44 -6.39
CA HIS A 117 -15.18 -13.25 -6.56
C HIS A 117 -16.33 -12.41 -7.12
N ASP A 118 -16.50 -11.18 -6.66
CA ASP A 118 -17.61 -10.31 -7.09
C ASP A 118 -17.38 -9.62 -8.45
N TYR A 119 -16.11 -9.41 -8.84
CA TYR A 119 -15.72 -8.68 -10.05
C TYR A 119 -15.05 -9.56 -11.12
N ASP A 120 -15.04 -10.89 -10.97
CA ASP A 120 -14.45 -11.85 -11.91
C ASP A 120 -13.03 -11.48 -12.38
N GLU A 121 -12.17 -11.04 -11.44
CA GLU A 121 -10.80 -10.59 -11.70
C GLU A 121 -10.66 -9.48 -12.76
N ALA A 122 -11.67 -8.60 -12.92
CA ALA A 122 -11.67 -7.52 -13.91
C ALA A 122 -10.40 -6.64 -13.91
N TRP A 123 -9.71 -6.53 -12.76
CA TRP A 123 -8.43 -5.86 -12.64
C TRP A 123 -7.40 -6.38 -13.64
N ARG A 124 -7.40 -7.68 -13.98
CA ARG A 124 -6.49 -8.25 -14.99
C ARG A 124 -6.65 -7.62 -16.37
N SER A 125 -7.80 -7.05 -16.69
CA SER A 125 -8.04 -6.38 -17.99
C SER A 125 -7.78 -4.87 -17.93
N MET A 126 -7.41 -4.32 -16.77
CA MET A 126 -7.14 -2.90 -16.60
C MET A 126 -5.75 -2.51 -17.09
N ARG A 127 -5.60 -1.24 -17.48
CA ARG A 127 -4.31 -0.62 -17.80
C ARG A 127 -3.52 -0.42 -16.50
N VAL A 128 -2.21 -0.62 -16.54
CA VAL A 128 -1.34 -0.44 -15.35
C VAL A 128 -1.45 0.99 -14.78
N SER A 129 -1.50 2.01 -15.64
CA SER A 129 -1.65 3.40 -15.22
C SER A 129 -2.94 3.69 -14.45
N SER A 130 -4.00 2.90 -14.68
CA SER A 130 -5.27 3.04 -13.95
C SER A 130 -5.11 2.72 -12.46
N TYR A 131 -4.18 1.83 -12.08
CA TYR A 131 -3.92 1.57 -10.66
C TYR A 131 -3.35 2.81 -9.96
N THR A 132 -2.41 3.50 -10.62
CA THR A 132 -1.82 4.74 -10.12
C THR A 132 -2.89 5.81 -9.86
N ASP A 133 -3.80 6.00 -10.81
CA ASP A 133 -4.89 6.98 -10.67
C ASP A 133 -5.89 6.60 -9.56
N LEU A 134 -6.22 5.31 -9.43
CA LEU A 134 -7.11 4.83 -8.36
C LEU A 134 -6.47 4.97 -6.97
N ILE A 135 -5.17 4.70 -6.86
CA ILE A 135 -4.40 4.95 -5.63
C ILE A 135 -4.43 6.44 -5.30
N LEU A 136 -4.14 7.32 -6.26
CA LEU A 136 -4.18 8.77 -6.05
C LEU A 136 -5.57 9.24 -5.60
N MET A 137 -6.64 8.76 -6.23
CA MET A 137 -8.02 9.06 -5.81
C MET A 137 -8.26 8.68 -4.34
N LYS A 138 -7.83 7.47 -3.93
CA LYS A 138 -7.96 6.99 -2.54
C LYS A 138 -7.14 7.85 -1.57
N ILE A 139 -5.95 8.31 -1.96
CA ILE A 139 -5.12 9.22 -1.16
C ILE A 139 -5.83 10.56 -0.96
N TYR A 140 -6.34 11.17 -2.04
CA TYR A 140 -7.05 12.44 -1.92
C TYR A 140 -8.30 12.31 -1.05
N ARG A 141 -9.04 11.20 -1.14
CA ARG A 141 -10.17 10.91 -0.25
C ARG A 141 -9.72 10.82 1.20
N THR A 142 -8.65 10.07 1.48
CA THR A 142 -8.09 9.90 2.83
C THR A 142 -7.71 11.25 3.44
N LYS A 143 -7.01 12.11 2.67
CA LYS A 143 -6.65 13.46 3.11
C LYS A 143 -7.85 14.33 3.47
N GLN A 144 -8.95 14.22 2.73
CA GLN A 144 -10.18 14.93 3.07
C GLN A 144 -10.78 14.44 4.40
N ILE A 145 -10.81 13.12 4.61
CA ILE A 145 -11.31 12.53 5.87
C ILE A 145 -10.44 12.96 7.06
N GLU A 146 -9.11 12.91 6.91
CA GLU A 146 -8.15 13.38 7.91
C GLU A 146 -8.35 14.87 8.23
N SER A 147 -8.58 15.70 7.21
CA SER A 147 -8.81 17.15 7.36
C SER A 147 -10.13 17.48 8.06
N LEU A 148 -11.13 16.60 7.94
CA LEU A 148 -12.39 16.68 8.68
C LEU A 148 -12.29 16.12 10.10
N ALA A 149 -11.08 15.73 10.55
CA ALA A 149 -10.86 15.04 11.83
C ALA A 149 -11.78 13.81 12.00
N GLY A 150 -12.05 13.09 10.91
CA GLY A 150 -12.94 11.92 10.91
C GLY A 150 -14.44 12.23 10.95
N GLN A 151 -14.86 13.50 10.96
CA GLN A 151 -16.27 13.90 10.96
C GLN A 151 -16.87 13.75 9.55
N THR A 152 -17.12 12.52 9.15
CA THR A 152 -17.73 12.21 7.85
C THR A 152 -19.20 11.84 8.00
N LEU A 153 -20.02 12.26 7.03
CA LEU A 153 -21.46 11.96 7.03
C LEU A 153 -21.76 10.56 6.46
N VAL A 154 -21.03 10.15 5.40
CA VAL A 154 -21.27 8.91 4.63
C VAL A 154 -19.96 8.39 4.00
N SER A 155 -18.83 8.41 4.73
CA SER A 155 -17.55 7.95 4.16
C SER A 155 -17.18 6.54 4.59
N GLU A 156 -16.56 5.78 3.67
CA GLU A 156 -15.76 4.61 4.00
C GLU A 156 -14.59 5.04 4.91
N GLY A 157 -14.23 4.20 5.88
CA GLY A 157 -13.12 4.49 6.80
C GLY A 157 -11.77 4.67 6.09
N ILE A 158 -10.81 5.29 6.79
CA ILE A 158 -9.44 5.48 6.28
C ILE A 158 -8.76 4.12 6.03
N ASP A 159 -9.03 3.16 6.90
CA ASP A 159 -8.59 1.77 6.79
C ASP A 159 -8.98 1.12 5.45
N ALA A 160 -10.25 1.27 5.04
CA ALA A 160 -10.73 0.77 3.74
C ALA A 160 -9.98 1.41 2.57
N ASN A 161 -9.64 2.70 2.66
CA ASN A 161 -8.85 3.37 1.63
C ASN A 161 -7.41 2.85 1.59
N TYR A 162 -6.77 2.60 2.73
CA TYR A 162 -5.42 2.00 2.75
C TYR A 162 -5.42 0.58 2.18
N MET A 163 -6.41 -0.24 2.52
CA MET A 163 -6.55 -1.58 1.96
C MET A 163 -6.68 -1.56 0.43
N ASP A 164 -7.46 -0.62 -0.12
CA ASP A 164 -7.58 -0.46 -1.57
C ASP A 164 -6.26 0.00 -2.20
N MET A 165 -5.53 0.94 -1.58
CA MET A 165 -4.20 1.37 -2.06
C MET A 165 -3.21 0.21 -2.10
N ILE A 166 -3.22 -0.65 -1.08
CA ILE A 166 -2.39 -1.86 -1.02
C ILE A 166 -2.75 -2.79 -2.18
N ASN A 167 -4.03 -3.13 -2.35
CA ASN A 167 -4.48 -4.08 -3.36
C ASN A 167 -4.20 -3.58 -4.80
N TYR A 168 -4.45 -2.30 -5.10
CA TYR A 168 -4.08 -1.74 -6.41
C TYR A 168 -2.56 -1.76 -6.66
N SER A 169 -1.75 -1.54 -5.62
CA SER A 169 -0.29 -1.63 -5.75
C SER A 169 0.17 -3.06 -5.98
N VAL A 170 -0.45 -4.04 -5.31
CA VAL A 170 -0.18 -5.47 -5.56
C VAL A 170 -0.57 -5.85 -6.97
N PHE A 171 -1.71 -5.40 -7.50
CA PHE A 171 -2.09 -5.64 -8.90
C PHE A 171 -1.07 -5.07 -9.89
N GLY A 172 -0.58 -3.85 -9.63
CA GLY A 172 0.50 -3.23 -10.41
C GLY A 172 1.77 -4.09 -10.40
N LEU A 173 2.17 -4.60 -9.23
CA LEU A 173 3.32 -5.48 -9.09
C LEU A 173 3.12 -6.84 -9.78
N ILE A 174 1.94 -7.47 -9.66
CA ILE A 174 1.64 -8.72 -10.37
C ILE A 174 1.76 -8.52 -11.88
N LYS A 175 1.26 -7.40 -12.41
CA LYS A 175 1.40 -7.06 -13.83
C LYS A 175 2.86 -6.95 -14.25
N ILE A 176 3.69 -6.29 -13.45
CA ILE A 176 5.12 -6.12 -13.72
C ILE A 176 5.88 -7.46 -13.65
N GLU A 177 5.59 -8.30 -12.65
CA GLU A 177 6.33 -9.55 -12.40
C GLU A 177 5.95 -10.69 -13.35
N PHE A 178 4.68 -10.77 -13.77
CA PHE A 178 4.15 -11.96 -14.47
C PHE A 178 3.57 -11.68 -15.85
N GLU A 179 3.40 -10.41 -16.23
CA GLU A 179 2.78 -10.02 -17.50
C GLU A 179 3.59 -8.96 -18.26
N GLY A 180 4.70 -8.50 -17.69
CA GLY A 180 5.66 -7.59 -18.29
C GLY A 180 6.57 -8.25 -19.31
#